data_AF-A0A2D6R6Y9-F1
#
_entry.id   AF-A0A2D6R6Y9-F1
#
_cell.length_a   1.000
_cell.length_b   1.000
_cell.length_c   1.000
_cell.angle_alpha   90.00
_cell.angle_beta   90.00
_cell.angle_gamma   90.00
#
_symmetry.space_group_name_H-M   'P 1'
#
loop_
_entity.id
_entity.type
_entity.pdbx_description
1 polymer ?
#
loop_
_entity_poly.entity_id
_entity_poly.type
_entity_poly.pdbx_seq_one_letter_code
_entity_poly.pdbx_strand_id
1 'polypeptide(L)'
;MTGTPGTHHIPHSAKLYIVIATVVIGAIVILLLINDDNFSFTGAITGENGKIPIIAPLTTTGAAVPTGANKAVETVFKNEVDKGGKDVNLGLTFSQIPEMNIVNAKDIESIVLEFTADAGVSTSINVNEDRLELTDLQEIKLEVREFKGNIHVAKHAEFSLDGTARQIDVNGVGLHSGKEMKISLRDLDFNALHIKEIVLNNLQLPQGSGSLKVTDKLSYTLEDDSMGIYYFKGDVDITEGSSDAFVLEGEARGISANGDVLSLNLR
;
A
#
# COMPACT_ATOMS: atom_id res chain seq x y z
N MET A 1 23.38 28.40 -73.17
CA MET A 1 22.56 27.54 -72.29
C MET A 1 22.12 28.39 -71.12
N THR A 2 20.88 28.89 -71.15
CA THR A 2 20.32 29.79 -70.15
C THR A 2 19.07 29.15 -69.58
N GLY A 3 19.16 28.63 -68.35
CA GLY A 3 18.04 28.03 -67.64
C GLY A 3 17.21 29.11 -66.96
N THR A 4 15.92 29.16 -67.27
CA THR A 4 14.91 29.99 -66.60
C THR A 4 14.49 29.37 -65.26
N PRO A 5 14.36 30.17 -64.17
CA PRO A 5 13.92 29.67 -62.88
C PRO A 5 12.41 29.43 -62.88
N GLY A 6 12.00 28.20 -62.54
CA GLY A 6 10.60 27.83 -62.34
C GLY A 6 10.04 28.44 -61.07
N THR A 7 9.02 29.27 -61.20
CA THR A 7 8.25 29.79 -60.07
C THR A 7 7.39 28.67 -59.49
N HIS A 8 7.80 28.12 -58.34
CA HIS A 8 7.01 27.18 -57.57
C HIS A 8 5.76 27.86 -57.02
N HIS A 9 4.61 27.60 -57.64
CA HIS A 9 3.31 27.91 -57.07
C HIS A 9 3.09 27.04 -55.83
N ILE A 10 3.21 27.63 -54.65
CA ILE A 10 2.84 26.99 -53.39
C ILE A 10 1.32 26.79 -53.43
N PRO A 11 0.82 25.54 -53.42
CA PRO A 11 -0.61 25.29 -53.52
C PRO A 11 -1.33 25.93 -52.33
N HIS A 12 -2.40 26.68 -52.62
CA HIS A 12 -3.19 27.42 -51.61
C HIS A 12 -3.73 26.53 -50.48
N SER A 13 -3.81 25.20 -50.69
CA SER A 13 -4.17 24.21 -49.67
C SER A 13 -3.17 24.15 -48.50
N ALA A 14 -1.88 24.40 -48.73
CA ALA A 14 -0.87 24.34 -47.67
C ALA A 14 -1.09 25.40 -46.58
N LYS A 15 -1.56 26.60 -46.97
CA LYS A 15 -1.88 27.67 -46.01
C LYS A 15 -3.11 27.33 -45.17
N LEU A 16 -4.09 26.65 -45.76
CA LEU A 16 -5.30 26.21 -45.05
C LEU A 16 -4.99 25.13 -43.99
N TYR A 17 -4.13 24.16 -44.33
CA TYR A 17 -3.72 23.11 -43.38
C TYR A 17 -2.99 23.67 -42.16
N ILE A 18 -2.13 24.68 -42.35
CA ILE A 18 -1.41 25.32 -41.24
C ILE A 18 -2.38 26.00 -40.27
N VAL A 19 -3.40 26.70 -40.79
CA VAL A 19 -4.43 27.37 -39.97
C VAL A 19 -5.28 26.36 -39.21
N ILE A 20 -5.72 25.27 -39.85
CA ILE A 20 -6.51 24.22 -39.19
C ILE A 20 -5.68 23.54 -38.10
N ALA A 21 -4.40 23.23 -38.36
CA ALA A 21 -3.52 22.62 -37.38
C ALA A 21 -3.32 23.53 -36.14
N THR A 22 -3.15 24.84 -36.34
CA THR A 22 -3.00 25.78 -35.22
C THR A 22 -4.29 25.91 -34.40
N VAL A 23 -5.46 25.90 -35.04
CA VAL A 23 -6.76 25.94 -34.34
C VAL A 23 -6.99 24.66 -33.53
N VAL A 24 -6.69 23.49 -34.10
CA VAL A 24 -6.85 22.21 -33.40
C VAL A 24 -5.90 22.11 -32.19
N ILE A 25 -4.63 22.48 -32.38
CA ILE A 25 -3.65 22.50 -31.27
C ILE A 25 -4.07 23.50 -30.20
N GLY A 26 -4.51 24.70 -30.58
CA GLY A 26 -5.01 25.71 -29.64
C GLY A 26 -6.23 25.24 -28.85
N ALA A 27 -7.18 24.57 -29.51
CA ALA A 27 -8.36 24.01 -28.86
C ALA A 27 -8.00 22.89 -27.87
N ILE A 28 -7.03 22.02 -28.21
CA ILE A 28 -6.53 20.97 -27.30
C ILE A 28 -5.86 21.60 -26.08
N VAL A 29 -5.02 22.63 -26.27
CA VAL A 29 -4.36 23.32 -25.15
C VAL A 29 -5.37 24.01 -24.23
N ILE A 30 -6.41 24.65 -24.79
CA ILE A 30 -7.48 25.26 -24.00
C ILE A 30 -8.30 24.20 -23.25
N LEU A 31 -8.60 23.05 -23.88
CA LEU A 31 -9.27 21.94 -23.21
C LEU A 31 -8.43 21.36 -22.07
N LEU A 32 -7.10 21.29 -22.22
CA LEU A 32 -6.19 20.88 -21.15
C LEU A 32 -6.19 21.90 -20.00
N LEU A 33 -6.22 23.20 -20.29
CA LEU A 33 -6.24 24.25 -19.26
C LEU A 33 -7.60 24.37 -18.54
N ILE A 34 -8.72 24.11 -19.21
CA ILE A 34 -10.06 24.20 -18.60
C ILE A 34 -10.39 22.95 -17.78
N ASN A 35 -9.77 21.82 -18.09
CA ASN A 35 -9.97 20.56 -17.34
C ASN A 35 -9.03 20.44 -16.13
N ASP A 36 -8.34 21.52 -15.77
CA ASP A 36 -7.28 21.54 -14.78
C ASP A 36 -7.80 21.85 -13.37
N ASP A 37 -8.76 21.03 -12.92
CA ASP A 37 -8.93 20.79 -11.50
C ASP A 37 -8.34 19.44 -11.07
N ASN A 38 -7.90 18.54 -11.97
CA ASN A 38 -7.36 17.22 -11.55
C ASN A 38 -6.58 16.34 -12.59
N PHE A 39 -5.86 16.92 -13.56
CA PHE A 39 -5.14 16.13 -14.60
C PHE A 39 -3.62 16.33 -14.59
N SER A 40 -2.89 15.55 -13.77
CA SER A 40 -1.43 15.43 -13.82
C SER A 40 -1.01 14.12 -14.52
N PHE A 41 -0.54 14.21 -15.76
CA PHE A 41 0.29 13.18 -16.39
C PHE A 41 1.68 13.82 -16.56
N THR A 42 2.68 13.29 -15.84
CA THR A 42 4.07 13.78 -15.69
C THR A 42 4.26 14.87 -14.63
N GLY A 43 4.59 14.43 -13.41
CA GLY A 43 5.09 15.29 -12.34
C GLY A 43 6.49 15.80 -12.67
N ALA A 44 6.57 16.90 -13.43
CA ALA A 44 7.76 17.74 -13.46
C ALA A 44 7.58 18.84 -12.41
N ILE A 45 8.37 18.76 -11.34
CA ILE A 45 8.42 19.76 -10.27
C ILE A 45 8.90 21.09 -10.89
N THR A 46 7.98 22.04 -11.07
CA THR A 46 8.34 23.45 -11.29
C THR A 46 8.00 24.21 -10.01
N GLY A 47 9.01 24.33 -9.14
CA GLY A 47 8.86 25.09 -7.92
C GLY A 47 8.92 26.59 -8.21
N GLU A 48 7.81 27.28 -8.02
CA GLU A 48 7.77 28.73 -8.04
C GLU A 48 7.99 29.28 -6.62
N ASN A 49 8.93 30.22 -6.51
CA ASN A 49 9.24 31.09 -5.38
C ASN A 49 10.03 30.49 -4.19
N GLY A 50 11.35 30.48 -4.40
CA GLY A 50 12.26 31.13 -3.46
C GLY A 50 12.84 30.26 -2.35
N LYS A 51 13.87 29.48 -2.70
CA LYS A 51 14.79 28.65 -1.88
C LYS A 51 14.50 27.15 -1.95
N ILE A 52 14.78 26.57 -3.11
CA ILE A 52 15.01 25.14 -3.25
C ILE A 52 16.53 24.93 -3.12
N PRO A 53 17.02 24.04 -2.25
CA PRO A 53 18.41 23.62 -2.29
C PRO A 53 18.67 22.95 -3.64
N ILE A 54 19.64 23.46 -4.39
CA ILE A 54 20.09 22.87 -5.64
C ILE A 54 20.54 21.44 -5.33
N ILE A 55 19.74 20.44 -5.71
CA ILE A 55 20.17 19.04 -5.72
C ILE A 55 21.09 18.93 -6.94
N ALA A 56 22.40 18.94 -6.68
CA ALA A 56 23.38 18.62 -7.70
C ALA A 56 23.10 17.18 -8.21
N PRO A 57 23.23 16.91 -9.52
CA PRO A 57 23.17 15.55 -10.02
C PRO A 57 24.19 14.70 -9.27
N LEU A 58 23.71 13.61 -8.67
CA LEU A 58 24.51 12.69 -7.87
C LEU A 58 25.53 12.00 -8.80
N THR A 59 26.69 12.62 -8.97
CA THR A 59 27.84 11.96 -9.59
C THR A 59 28.28 10.85 -8.66
N THR A 60 28.08 9.61 -9.11
CA THR A 60 28.56 8.38 -8.50
C THR A 60 30.08 8.41 -8.37
N THR A 61 30.57 8.87 -7.23
CA THR A 61 31.94 8.62 -6.79
C THR A 61 31.94 8.37 -5.29
N GLY A 62 31.70 7.11 -4.92
CA GLY A 62 32.32 6.40 -3.79
C GLY A 62 32.36 7.07 -2.40
N ALA A 63 31.45 7.98 -2.06
CA ALA A 63 31.37 8.60 -0.74
C ALA A 63 30.02 8.27 -0.09
N ALA A 64 30.07 7.82 1.16
CA ALA A 64 28.91 7.41 1.94
C ALA A 64 27.78 8.45 1.89
N VAL A 65 26.58 7.99 1.50
CA VAL A 65 25.36 8.80 1.43
C VAL A 65 25.01 9.32 2.83
N PRO A 66 24.89 10.64 3.04
CA PRO A 66 24.45 11.17 4.32
C PRO A 66 22.97 10.81 4.54
N THR A 67 22.71 10.08 5.62
CA THR A 67 21.42 9.51 6.07
C THR A 67 20.28 10.53 6.23
N GLY A 68 20.55 11.83 6.11
CA GLY A 68 19.56 12.91 6.25
C GLY A 68 18.77 13.24 4.97
N ALA A 69 19.29 12.92 3.78
CA ALA A 69 18.60 13.25 2.52
C ALA A 69 17.33 12.42 2.30
N ASN A 70 17.34 11.15 2.72
CA ASN A 70 16.19 10.24 2.55
C ASN A 70 14.97 10.67 3.40
N LYS A 71 15.19 11.22 4.61
CA LYS A 71 14.08 11.68 5.48
C LYS A 71 13.33 12.89 4.92
N ALA A 72 14.02 13.78 4.21
CA ALA A 72 13.40 14.95 3.61
C ALA A 72 12.48 14.55 2.45
N VAL A 73 12.90 13.60 1.61
CA VAL A 73 12.10 13.07 0.50
C VAL A 73 10.85 12.36 1.02
N GLU A 74 10.98 11.51 2.05
CA GLU A 74 9.87 10.79 2.67
C GLU A 74 8.82 11.74 3.28
N THR A 75 9.27 12.83 3.92
CA THR A 75 8.37 13.84 4.51
C THR A 75 7.60 14.62 3.45
N VAL A 76 8.26 15.00 2.35
CA VAL A 76 7.60 15.72 1.25
C VAL A 76 6.60 14.81 0.54
N PHE A 77 6.99 13.55 0.26
CA PHE A 77 6.12 12.60 -0.41
C PHE A 77 4.85 12.31 0.42
N LYS A 78 5.01 12.08 1.73
CA LYS A 78 3.87 11.85 2.63
C LYS A 78 2.87 13.01 2.64
N ASN A 79 3.36 14.24 2.71
CA ASN A 79 2.52 15.43 2.71
C ASN A 79 1.76 15.64 1.38
N GLU A 80 2.34 15.23 0.25
CA GLU A 80 1.71 15.37 -1.06
C GLU A 80 0.65 14.29 -1.29
N VAL A 81 0.95 13.05 -0.88
CA VAL A 81 -0.01 11.93 -0.93
C VAL A 81 -1.26 12.23 -0.11
N ASP A 82 -1.11 12.82 1.08
CA ASP A 82 -2.23 13.16 1.98
C ASP A 82 -3.15 14.28 1.44
N LYS A 83 -2.67 15.12 0.50
CA LYS A 83 -3.40 16.32 0.04
C LYS A 83 -4.18 16.14 -1.25
N GLY A 84 -4.01 15.04 -1.98
CA GLY A 84 -4.70 14.86 -3.27
C GLY A 84 -4.44 13.54 -3.99
N GLY A 85 -3.82 12.55 -3.34
CA GLY A 85 -3.64 11.22 -3.94
C GLY A 85 -4.99 10.58 -4.25
N LYS A 86 -5.16 10.10 -5.49
CA LYS A 86 -6.28 9.24 -5.85
C LYS A 86 -6.02 7.85 -5.30
N ASP A 87 -7.05 7.25 -4.70
CA ASP A 87 -7.02 5.87 -4.28
C ASP A 87 -6.83 4.95 -5.51
N VAL A 88 -5.89 4.02 -5.42
CA VAL A 88 -5.60 3.02 -6.46
C VAL A 88 -5.72 1.62 -5.91
N ASN A 89 -6.32 0.72 -6.68
CA ASN A 89 -6.40 -0.70 -6.31
C ASN A 89 -4.99 -1.28 -6.26
N LEU A 90 -4.69 -1.93 -5.14
CA LEU A 90 -3.42 -2.52 -4.79
C LEU A 90 -3.66 -4.00 -4.48
N GLY A 91 -2.88 -4.87 -5.12
CA GLY A 91 -2.68 -6.25 -4.72
C GLY A 91 -1.20 -6.45 -4.43
N LEU A 92 -0.87 -7.06 -3.31
CA LEU A 92 0.51 -7.30 -2.90
C LEU A 92 0.60 -8.69 -2.30
N THR A 93 1.61 -9.46 -2.71
CA THR A 93 1.93 -10.75 -2.11
C THR A 93 3.39 -10.77 -1.65
N PHE A 94 3.65 -11.47 -0.55
CA PHE A 94 4.98 -11.83 -0.09
C PHE A 94 5.04 -13.35 0.14
N SER A 95 6.18 -13.95 -0.22
CA SER A 95 6.44 -15.38 0.01
C SER A 95 6.74 -15.72 1.46
N GLN A 96 6.91 -14.72 2.32
CA GLN A 96 7.19 -14.87 3.74
C GLN A 96 6.27 -13.96 4.56
N ILE A 97 5.98 -14.35 5.80
CA ILE A 97 5.19 -13.54 6.72
C ILE A 97 6.05 -12.36 7.21
N PRO A 98 5.69 -11.11 6.88
CA PRO A 98 6.42 -9.95 7.38
C PRO A 98 6.10 -9.73 8.86
N GLU A 99 7.08 -9.22 9.60
CA GLU A 99 6.82 -8.69 10.93
C GLU A 99 6.02 -7.39 10.81
N MET A 100 4.88 -7.32 11.47
CA MET A 100 4.00 -6.16 11.45
C MET A 100 3.70 -5.69 12.87
N ASN A 101 3.73 -4.37 13.07
CA ASN A 101 3.32 -3.74 14.31
C ASN A 101 2.36 -2.59 13.98
N ILE A 102 1.07 -2.85 14.18
CA ILE A 102 0.00 -1.90 13.90
C ILE A 102 -0.44 -1.31 15.23
N VAL A 103 -0.09 -0.04 15.43
CA VAL A 103 -0.38 0.69 16.66
C VAL A 103 -1.62 1.56 16.46
N ASN A 104 -2.56 1.49 17.39
CA ASN A 104 -3.83 2.24 17.34
C ASN A 104 -4.64 2.01 16.06
N ALA A 105 -4.77 0.75 15.64
CA ALA A 105 -5.74 0.34 14.63
C ALA A 105 -7.13 0.83 15.03
N LYS A 106 -7.85 1.39 14.06
CA LYS A 106 -9.22 1.87 14.22
C LYS A 106 -10.08 1.22 13.15
N ASP A 107 -11.31 0.93 13.55
CA ASP A 107 -12.39 0.56 12.64
C ASP A 107 -12.09 -0.71 11.82
N ILE A 108 -11.40 -1.70 12.43
CA ILE A 108 -11.26 -3.03 11.81
C ILE A 108 -12.60 -3.75 11.91
N GLU A 109 -13.15 -4.18 10.78
CA GLU A 109 -14.45 -4.86 10.73
C GLU A 109 -14.37 -6.22 11.43
N SER A 110 -13.42 -7.06 11.02
CA SER A 110 -13.25 -8.41 11.57
C SER A 110 -11.80 -8.88 11.51
N ILE A 111 -11.37 -9.60 12.55
CA ILE A 111 -10.13 -10.35 12.63
C ILE A 111 -10.51 -11.82 12.83
N VAL A 112 -10.15 -12.68 11.90
CA VAL A 112 -10.39 -14.13 11.96
C VAL A 112 -9.05 -14.84 12.07
N LEU A 113 -8.88 -15.62 13.13
CA LEU A 113 -7.71 -16.46 13.39
C LEU A 113 -8.14 -17.92 13.34
N GLU A 114 -7.40 -18.73 12.61
CA GLU A 114 -7.55 -20.18 12.56
C GLU A 114 -6.26 -20.82 13.08
N PHE A 115 -6.37 -21.65 14.11
CA PHE A 115 -5.23 -22.29 14.75
C PHE A 115 -5.60 -23.66 15.33
N THR A 116 -4.63 -24.56 15.40
CA THR A 116 -4.76 -25.87 16.03
C THR A 116 -4.28 -25.82 17.48
N ALA A 117 -5.10 -26.29 18.43
CA ALA A 117 -4.62 -26.48 19.79
C ALA A 117 -3.85 -27.80 19.86
N ASP A 118 -2.56 -27.76 19.55
CA ASP A 118 -1.68 -28.87 19.88
C ASP A 118 -1.65 -29.05 21.41
N ALA A 119 -1.42 -30.30 21.84
CA ALA A 119 -1.40 -30.69 23.25
C ALA A 119 -0.27 -29.96 24.02
N GLY A 120 -0.54 -28.73 24.47
CA GLY A 120 0.44 -27.85 25.10
C GLY A 120 0.28 -26.37 24.80
N VAL A 121 -0.63 -25.98 23.90
CA VAL A 121 -0.89 -24.56 23.60
C VAL A 121 -1.39 -23.85 24.87
N SER A 122 -0.50 -23.09 25.50
CA SER A 122 -0.76 -22.34 26.72
C SER A 122 -1.43 -20.99 26.48
N THR A 123 -1.89 -20.73 25.26
CA THR A 123 -2.39 -19.42 24.83
C THR A 123 -3.48 -18.93 25.77
N SER A 124 -3.25 -17.73 26.31
CA SER A 124 -4.21 -17.06 27.17
C SER A 124 -4.98 -16.06 26.32
N ILE A 125 -6.24 -16.37 26.04
CA ILE A 125 -7.19 -15.41 25.49
C ILE A 125 -7.88 -14.76 26.68
N ASN A 126 -7.71 -13.45 26.86
CA ASN A 126 -8.34 -12.73 27.96
C ASN A 126 -9.43 -11.79 27.42
N VAL A 127 -10.62 -11.86 28.00
CA VAL A 127 -11.78 -11.01 27.69
C VAL A 127 -12.24 -10.34 28.97
N ASN A 128 -12.16 -9.00 29.04
CA ASN A 128 -12.43 -8.23 30.26
C ASN A 128 -11.65 -8.72 31.49
N GLU A 129 -10.38 -9.12 31.29
CA GLU A 129 -9.50 -9.68 32.34
C GLU A 129 -9.82 -11.12 32.76
N ASP A 130 -10.92 -11.68 32.29
CA ASP A 130 -11.23 -13.11 32.46
C ASP A 130 -10.50 -13.93 31.40
N ARG A 131 -9.86 -15.02 31.84
CA ARG A 131 -9.19 -15.96 30.94
C ARG A 131 -10.22 -16.90 30.34
N LEU A 132 -10.28 -16.94 29.01
CA LEU A 132 -11.00 -17.95 28.26
C LEU A 132 -10.09 -19.18 28.10
N GLU A 133 -10.51 -20.30 28.67
CA GLU A 133 -9.83 -21.58 28.51
C GLU A 133 -10.50 -22.38 27.40
N LEU A 134 -9.72 -22.78 26.40
CA LEU A 134 -10.16 -23.62 25.31
C LEU A 134 -9.62 -25.03 25.54
N THR A 135 -10.49 -25.97 25.89
CA THR A 135 -10.11 -27.37 26.16
C THR A 135 -10.72 -28.29 25.10
N ASP A 136 -9.97 -29.30 24.68
CA ASP A 136 -10.43 -30.41 23.83
C ASP A 136 -10.91 -30.01 22.41
N LEU A 137 -10.41 -28.92 21.85
CA LEU A 137 -10.71 -28.49 20.48
C LEU A 137 -9.48 -28.70 19.59
N GLN A 138 -9.60 -29.49 18.52
CA GLN A 138 -8.50 -29.72 17.57
C GLN A 138 -8.25 -28.49 16.70
N GLU A 139 -9.33 -27.84 16.25
CA GLU A 139 -9.31 -26.66 15.40
C GLU A 139 -10.14 -25.55 16.06
N ILE A 140 -9.56 -24.37 16.11
CA ILE A 140 -10.19 -23.19 16.69
C ILE A 140 -10.23 -22.08 15.64
N LYS A 141 -11.43 -21.61 15.37
CA LYS A 141 -11.70 -20.38 14.62
C LYS A 141 -12.15 -19.31 15.60
N LEU A 142 -11.27 -18.37 15.86
CA LEU A 142 -11.54 -17.18 16.67
C LEU A 142 -11.86 -16.01 15.74
N GLU A 143 -13.00 -15.37 15.93
CA GLU A 143 -13.39 -14.16 15.22
C GLU A 143 -13.57 -13.00 16.21
N VAL A 144 -12.96 -11.85 15.94
CA VAL A 144 -13.08 -10.62 16.73
C VAL A 144 -13.60 -9.51 15.83
N ARG A 145 -14.76 -8.91 16.15
CA ARG A 145 -15.40 -7.89 15.29
C ARG A 145 -15.42 -6.50 15.91
N GLU A 146 -15.35 -5.50 15.05
CA GLU A 146 -15.27 -4.07 15.40
C GLU A 146 -14.09 -3.77 16.34
N PHE A 147 -12.91 -4.28 15.97
CA PHE A 147 -11.71 -4.18 16.81
C PHE A 147 -11.04 -2.81 16.70
N LYS A 148 -10.53 -2.34 17.84
CA LYS A 148 -9.69 -1.14 17.98
C LYS A 148 -8.56 -1.45 18.95
N GLY A 149 -7.32 -1.15 18.58
CA GLY A 149 -6.19 -1.42 19.47
C GLY A 149 -4.89 -1.66 18.73
N ASN A 150 -4.04 -2.48 19.32
CA ASN A 150 -2.74 -2.82 18.78
C ASN A 150 -2.76 -4.25 18.27
N ILE A 151 -2.13 -4.48 17.13
CA ILE A 151 -1.93 -5.79 16.52
C ILE A 151 -0.44 -5.97 16.27
N HIS A 152 0.09 -7.13 16.65
CA HIS A 152 1.45 -7.51 16.35
C HIS A 152 1.45 -8.89 15.68
N VAL A 153 2.10 -8.96 14.53
CA VAL A 153 2.42 -10.21 13.84
C VAL A 153 3.93 -10.34 13.88
N ALA A 154 4.43 -11.35 14.60
CA ALA A 154 5.85 -11.65 14.64
C ALA A 154 6.24 -12.58 13.47
N LYS A 155 7.55 -12.75 13.31
CA LYS A 155 8.08 -13.74 12.37
C LYS A 155 7.65 -15.13 12.84
N HIS A 156 7.36 -16.04 11.90
CA HIS A 156 6.90 -17.41 12.19
C HIS A 156 5.45 -17.56 12.68
N ALA A 157 4.53 -16.69 12.22
CA ALA A 157 3.09 -16.84 12.46
C ALA A 157 2.68 -16.78 13.95
N GLU A 158 3.38 -16.00 14.75
CA GLU A 158 2.97 -15.62 16.10
C GLU A 158 2.13 -14.34 16.05
N PHE A 159 0.95 -14.36 16.67
CA PHE A 159 0.00 -13.25 16.68
C PHE A 159 -0.32 -12.77 18.09
N SER A 160 -0.32 -11.46 18.27
CA SER A 160 -0.77 -10.79 19.49
C SER A 160 -1.73 -9.65 19.17
N LEU A 161 -2.74 -9.46 20.03
CA LEU A 161 -3.58 -8.26 20.01
C LEU A 161 -3.87 -7.75 21.41
N ASP A 162 -4.04 -6.44 21.55
CA ASP A 162 -4.49 -5.80 22.79
C ASP A 162 -5.33 -4.57 22.45
N GLY A 163 -6.57 -4.56 22.92
CA GLY A 163 -7.50 -3.50 22.55
C GLY A 163 -8.91 -3.78 23.03
N THR A 164 -9.86 -3.28 22.24
CA THR A 164 -11.29 -3.44 22.49
C THR A 164 -12.03 -3.93 21.25
N ALA A 165 -13.08 -4.71 21.44
CA ALA A 165 -13.99 -5.14 20.37
C ALA A 165 -15.45 -5.15 20.85
N ARG A 166 -16.41 -5.30 19.94
CA ARG A 166 -17.84 -5.45 20.31
C ARG A 166 -18.33 -6.88 20.33
N GLN A 167 -17.64 -7.77 19.62
CA GLN A 167 -17.99 -9.17 19.53
C GLN A 167 -16.73 -10.02 19.44
N ILE A 168 -16.78 -11.17 20.10
CA ILE A 168 -15.79 -12.24 20.00
C ILE A 168 -16.54 -13.56 19.85
N ASP A 169 -16.21 -14.34 18.83
CA ASP A 169 -16.78 -15.65 18.56
C ASP A 169 -15.68 -16.71 18.53
N VAL A 170 -15.91 -17.85 19.17
CA VAL A 170 -15.03 -19.02 19.11
C VAL A 170 -15.85 -20.19 18.58
N ASN A 171 -15.47 -20.72 17.42
CA ASN A 171 -16.18 -21.81 16.74
C ASN A 171 -17.69 -21.56 16.61
N GLY A 172 -18.08 -20.31 16.35
CA GLY A 172 -19.47 -19.88 16.20
C GLY A 172 -20.24 -19.63 17.50
N VAL A 173 -19.60 -19.80 18.67
CA VAL A 173 -20.17 -19.43 19.97
C VAL A 173 -19.62 -18.07 20.38
N GLY A 174 -20.52 -17.10 20.55
CA GLY A 174 -20.17 -15.69 20.65
C GLY A 174 -20.52 -15.01 21.96
N LEU A 175 -19.68 -14.08 22.37
CA LEU A 175 -20.02 -13.03 23.32
C LEU A 175 -20.20 -11.72 22.54
N HIS A 176 -21.39 -11.14 22.63
CA HIS A 176 -21.71 -9.83 22.06
C HIS A 176 -22.04 -8.85 23.18
N SER A 177 -21.52 -7.63 23.08
CA SER A 177 -21.78 -6.55 24.04
C SER A 177 -22.18 -5.28 23.31
N GLY A 178 -23.21 -4.60 23.81
CA GLY A 178 -23.59 -3.26 23.34
C GLY A 178 -22.55 -2.18 23.68
N LYS A 179 -21.48 -2.54 24.42
CA LYS A 179 -20.32 -1.71 24.74
C LYS A 179 -19.04 -2.42 24.32
N GLU A 180 -17.97 -1.65 24.16
CA GLU A 180 -16.63 -2.18 23.92
C GLU A 180 -16.17 -3.09 25.08
N MET A 181 -15.63 -4.25 24.74
CA MET A 181 -15.03 -5.25 25.64
C MET A 181 -13.53 -5.23 25.46
N LYS A 182 -12.77 -5.27 26.54
CA LYS A 182 -11.31 -5.38 26.46
C LYS A 182 -10.93 -6.80 26.04
N ILE A 183 -10.06 -6.93 25.05
CA ILE A 183 -9.58 -8.23 24.55
C ILE A 183 -8.07 -8.18 24.47
N SER A 184 -7.41 -9.22 24.96
CA SER A 184 -5.97 -9.41 24.80
C SER A 184 -5.64 -10.86 24.47
N LEU A 185 -4.84 -11.04 23.42
CA LEU A 185 -4.21 -12.28 23.02
C LEU A 185 -2.71 -12.05 22.95
N ARG A 186 -1.93 -13.04 23.36
CA ARG A 186 -0.47 -12.97 23.34
C ARG A 186 0.11 -14.24 22.76
N ASP A 187 1.08 -14.04 21.87
CA ASP A 187 1.98 -15.08 21.33
C ASP A 187 1.19 -16.33 20.89
N LEU A 188 0.11 -16.12 20.13
CA LEU A 188 -0.71 -17.18 19.58
C LEU A 188 -0.16 -17.61 18.23
N ASP A 189 0.29 -18.85 18.14
CA ASP A 189 0.60 -19.49 16.86
C ASP A 189 -0.69 -19.67 16.05
N PHE A 190 -0.66 -19.31 14.77
CA PHE A 190 -1.82 -19.44 13.87
C PHE A 190 -1.47 -20.08 12.53
N ASN A 191 -2.43 -20.79 11.96
CA ASN A 191 -2.32 -21.33 10.60
C ASN A 191 -2.80 -20.31 9.56
N ALA A 192 -3.90 -19.60 9.86
CA ALA A 192 -4.41 -18.53 9.02
C ALA A 192 -4.88 -17.32 9.86
N LEU A 193 -4.63 -16.13 9.33
CA LEU A 193 -5.11 -14.87 9.86
C LEU A 193 -5.73 -14.07 8.71
N HIS A 194 -6.96 -13.62 8.91
CA HIS A 194 -7.68 -12.76 7.97
C HIS A 194 -8.12 -11.49 8.70
N ILE A 195 -7.69 -10.33 8.23
CA ILE A 195 -8.11 -9.02 8.76
C ILE A 195 -8.89 -8.30 7.67
N LYS A 196 -10.14 -7.96 7.95
CA LYS A 196 -11.04 -7.29 7.02
C LYS A 196 -11.16 -5.80 7.27
N GLU A 197 -11.20 -5.04 6.18
CA GLU A 197 -11.37 -3.59 6.14
C GLU A 197 -10.44 -2.82 7.09
N ILE A 198 -9.18 -3.21 7.18
CA ILE A 198 -8.20 -2.46 7.97
C ILE A 198 -7.84 -1.14 7.30
N VAL A 199 -7.81 -0.06 8.09
CA VAL A 199 -7.32 1.26 7.65
C VAL A 199 -5.96 1.56 8.29
N LEU A 200 -4.92 1.70 7.46
CA LEU A 200 -3.55 1.99 7.88
C LEU A 200 -3.07 3.28 7.23
N ASN A 201 -2.53 4.22 8.00
CA ASN A 201 -2.00 5.46 7.42
C ASN A 201 -0.59 5.27 6.82
N ASN A 202 0.18 4.34 7.37
CA ASN A 202 1.51 4.01 6.91
C ASN A 202 1.76 2.54 7.25
N LEU A 203 2.05 1.73 6.24
CA LEU A 203 2.48 0.35 6.41
C LEU A 203 3.89 0.23 5.83
N GLN A 204 4.83 -0.17 6.68
CA GLN A 204 6.20 -0.45 6.28
C GLN A 204 6.39 -1.95 6.35
N LEU A 205 6.70 -2.56 5.22
CA LEU A 205 6.99 -3.98 5.12
C LEU A 205 8.49 -4.16 4.96
N PRO A 206 9.09 -5.08 5.71
CA PRO A 206 10.51 -5.36 5.61
C PRO A 206 10.87 -5.94 4.24
N GLN A 207 12.16 -6.11 3.99
CA GLN A 207 12.63 -6.75 2.77
C GLN A 207 12.05 -8.14 2.59
N GLY A 208 11.66 -8.47 1.36
CA GLY A 208 11.20 -9.79 0.98
C GLY A 208 10.91 -9.91 -0.50
N SER A 209 10.44 -11.09 -0.88
CA SER A 209 10.13 -11.41 -2.27
C SER A 209 8.65 -11.69 -2.45
N GLY A 210 8.14 -11.42 -3.65
CA GLY A 210 6.71 -11.54 -3.95
C GLY A 210 6.31 -10.72 -5.17
N SER A 211 5.08 -10.23 -5.18
CA SER A 211 4.55 -9.48 -6.32
C SER A 211 3.69 -8.30 -5.89
N LEU A 212 3.82 -7.19 -6.61
CA LEU A 212 3.03 -5.98 -6.46
C LEU A 212 2.24 -5.75 -7.74
N LYS A 213 0.93 -5.65 -7.62
CA LYS A 213 0.01 -5.30 -8.71
C LYS A 213 -0.71 -4.01 -8.36
N VAL A 214 -0.57 -2.98 -9.20
CA VAL A 214 -1.31 -1.72 -9.05
C VAL A 214 -2.30 -1.62 -10.18
N THR A 215 -3.58 -1.83 -9.87
CA THR A 215 -4.66 -1.99 -10.85
C THR A 215 -4.30 -3.07 -11.89
N ASP A 216 -4.94 -3.09 -13.06
CA ASP A 216 -4.58 -4.00 -14.15
C ASP A 216 -3.44 -3.49 -15.04
N LYS A 217 -2.83 -2.35 -14.69
CA LYS A 217 -1.88 -1.64 -15.57
C LYS A 217 -0.42 -1.85 -15.22
N LEU A 218 -0.11 -2.14 -13.95
CA LEU A 218 1.26 -2.27 -13.48
C LEU A 218 1.41 -3.54 -12.66
N SER A 219 2.43 -4.31 -12.98
CA SER A 219 2.87 -5.45 -12.18
C SER A 219 4.38 -5.37 -11.99
N TYR A 220 4.82 -5.64 -10.76
CA TYR A 220 6.19 -5.50 -10.32
C TYR A 220 6.55 -6.73 -9.48
N THR A 221 7.69 -7.34 -9.76
CA THR A 221 8.21 -8.47 -8.98
C THR A 221 9.13 -7.92 -7.90
N LEU A 222 8.93 -8.35 -6.66
CA LEU A 222 9.76 -7.97 -5.51
C LEU A 222 10.89 -9.01 -5.36
N GLU A 223 12.13 -8.55 -5.31
CA GLU A 223 13.33 -9.39 -5.12
C GLU A 223 14.18 -8.83 -3.96
N ASP A 224 13.82 -9.21 -2.73
CA ASP A 224 14.42 -8.65 -1.48
C ASP A 224 14.18 -7.14 -1.29
N ASP A 225 13.03 -6.69 -1.80
CA ASP A 225 12.62 -5.29 -1.77
C ASP A 225 11.88 -4.98 -0.46
N SER A 226 12.15 -3.80 0.10
CA SER A 226 11.34 -3.22 1.17
C SER A 226 10.23 -2.34 0.58
N MET A 227 9.06 -2.34 1.24
CA MET A 227 7.87 -1.65 0.73
C MET A 227 7.31 -0.68 1.77
N GLY A 228 7.01 0.54 1.33
CA GLY A 228 6.24 1.52 2.09
C GLY A 228 4.91 1.79 1.39
N ILE A 229 3.80 1.66 2.10
CA ILE A 229 2.45 1.97 1.61
C ILE A 229 1.91 3.13 2.42
N TYR A 230 1.58 4.23 1.74
CA TYR A 230 1.02 5.46 2.29
C TYR A 230 -0.49 5.43 2.10
N TYR A 231 -1.21 5.39 3.22
CA TYR A 231 -2.64 5.08 3.28
C TYR A 231 -3.00 3.76 2.61
N PHE A 232 -3.60 2.85 3.38
CA PHE A 232 -4.14 1.60 2.90
C PHE A 232 -5.51 1.37 3.53
N LYS A 233 -6.48 0.96 2.72
CA LYS A 233 -7.76 0.45 3.18
C LYS A 233 -8.07 -0.86 2.44
N GLY A 234 -8.22 -1.96 3.16
CA GLY A 234 -8.56 -3.23 2.54
C GLY A 234 -8.38 -4.41 3.47
N ASP A 235 -8.05 -5.55 2.89
CA ASP A 235 -7.95 -6.82 3.56
C ASP A 235 -6.49 -7.30 3.62
N VAL A 236 -6.17 -8.03 4.68
CA VAL A 236 -4.88 -8.66 4.89
C VAL A 236 -5.10 -10.13 5.21
N ASP A 237 -4.51 -11.01 4.40
CA ASP A 237 -4.55 -12.45 4.60
C ASP A 237 -3.13 -12.97 4.84
N ILE A 238 -2.97 -13.80 5.87
CA ILE A 238 -1.71 -14.48 6.18
C ILE A 238 -2.02 -15.97 6.30
N THR A 239 -1.28 -16.80 5.59
CA THR A 239 -1.47 -18.26 5.63
C THR A 239 -0.11 -18.94 5.71
N GLU A 240 0.14 -19.63 6.82
CA GLU A 240 1.39 -20.34 7.04
C GLU A 240 1.57 -21.46 6.01
N GLY A 241 2.79 -21.58 5.46
CA GLY A 241 3.12 -22.62 4.47
C GLY A 241 2.60 -22.38 3.05
N SER A 242 1.89 -21.28 2.79
CA SER A 242 1.49 -20.87 1.44
C SER A 242 2.67 -20.30 0.63
N SER A 243 2.61 -20.40 -0.70
CA SER A 243 3.56 -19.70 -1.60
C SER A 243 3.41 -18.19 -1.53
N ASP A 244 2.19 -17.72 -1.26
CA ASP A 244 1.85 -16.34 -0.98
C ASP A 244 1.44 -16.28 0.50
N ALA A 245 2.45 -16.35 1.38
CA ALA A 245 2.25 -16.44 2.82
C ALA A 245 1.60 -15.17 3.41
N PHE A 246 1.75 -14.03 2.72
CA PHE A 246 1.12 -12.76 3.08
C PHE A 246 0.52 -12.14 1.82
N VAL A 247 -0.74 -11.76 1.89
CA VAL A 247 -1.51 -11.12 0.82
C VAL A 247 -2.19 -9.87 1.37
N LEU A 248 -2.13 -8.79 0.61
CA LEU A 248 -2.75 -7.52 0.93
C LEU A 248 -3.51 -7.03 -0.31
N GLU A 249 -4.81 -6.85 -0.18
CA GLU A 249 -5.70 -6.42 -1.26
C GLU A 249 -6.57 -5.24 -0.81
N GLY A 250 -6.60 -4.16 -1.59
CA GLY A 250 -7.40 -2.99 -1.24
C GLY A 250 -7.06 -1.76 -2.04
N GLU A 251 -7.24 -0.60 -1.42
CA GLU A 251 -6.97 0.71 -1.98
C GLU A 251 -5.79 1.37 -1.26
N ALA A 252 -4.88 2.00 -2.00
CA ALA A 252 -3.76 2.76 -1.46
C ALA A 252 -3.61 4.13 -2.14
N ARG A 253 -2.97 5.10 -1.49
CA ARG A 253 -2.71 6.44 -2.10
C ARG A 253 -1.26 6.64 -2.54
N GLY A 254 -0.33 5.91 -1.96
CA GLY A 254 1.08 5.98 -2.33
C GLY A 254 1.78 4.67 -2.03
N ILE A 255 2.73 4.33 -2.90
CA ILE A 255 3.54 3.12 -2.75
C ILE A 255 4.98 3.53 -3.06
N SER A 256 5.91 3.13 -2.21
CA SER A 256 7.35 3.21 -2.44
C SER A 256 7.96 1.83 -2.31
N ALA A 257 8.68 1.41 -3.34
CA ALA A 257 9.53 0.22 -3.30
C ALA A 257 10.99 0.68 -3.19
N ASN A 258 11.77 0.01 -2.35
CA ASN A 258 13.20 0.24 -2.24
C ASN A 258 13.93 -1.11 -2.26
N GLY A 259 14.69 -1.32 -3.34
CA GLY A 259 15.44 -2.52 -3.62
C GLY A 259 16.57 -2.26 -4.63
N ASP A 260 17.41 -3.26 -4.84
CA ASP A 260 18.62 -3.12 -5.67
C ASP A 260 18.33 -3.17 -7.18
N VAL A 261 17.23 -3.82 -7.58
CA VAL A 261 16.89 -4.06 -8.99
C VAL A 261 15.44 -3.67 -9.26
N LEU A 262 15.24 -2.66 -10.13
CA LEU A 262 13.91 -2.25 -10.56
C LEU A 262 13.54 -2.94 -11.88
N SER A 263 12.75 -4.03 -11.81
CA SER A 263 12.23 -4.74 -12.98
C SER A 263 10.76 -4.36 -13.25
N LEU A 264 10.52 -3.36 -14.11
CA LEU A 264 9.17 -2.91 -14.48
C LEU A 264 8.66 -3.61 -15.74
N ASN A 265 7.46 -4.20 -15.67
CA ASN A 265 6.74 -4.69 -16.84
C ASN A 265 5.47 -3.85 -17.04
N LEU A 266 5.42 -3.10 -18.16
CA LEU A 266 4.29 -2.26 -18.55
C LEU A 266 3.54 -2.95 -19.69
N ARG A 267 2.23 -3.12 -19.55
CA ARG A 267 1.35 -3.69 -20.59
C ARG A 267 0.41 -2.63 -21.16
#